data_AF-A0A0F6W4M1-F1
#
_entry.id   AF-A0A0F6W4M1-F1
#
_cell.length_a   1.000
_cell.length_b   1.000
_cell.length_c   1.000
_cell.angle_alpha   90.00
_cell.angle_beta   90.00
_cell.angle_gamma   90.00
#
_symmetry.space_group_name_H-M   'P 1'
#
loop_
_entity.id
_entity.type
_entity.pdbx_description
1 polymer ?
#
loop_
_entity_poly.entity_id
_entity_poly.type
_entity_poly.pdbx_seq_one_letter_code
_entity_poly.pdbx_strand_id
1 'polypeptide(L)'
;MVDRRAWAIAIAILVGCRNDPTRIVVIADSDLPVPESIDGVRFVVDARDIGGDVVTREVDLTTTPLPLVLPVVHDGGPHGPVTIEAHALDGTAAIVSRAARLAFSPSRSIALHLVLSSSCAMRQCDASQTCVDGACAPIDVADGALPEWTGRDALTPITMGEPDASTPIGPMGDAGAGDAWTAPPADAGQCAAGCACRQTCDSACTCSEGCDCTLSCPGGGDCQDMRCDGADCRYEVRGASNVKGRCEHGARCTIDAVGVSNVLPFECRDTSRCDLDCSGTSNCELRCDGSASCLLRCDGEWGEDCVLACNGTQTRCADDLVVCNRACP
;
A
#
# COMPACT_ATOMS: atom_id res chain seq x y z
N MET A 1 59.78 -33.71 -4.64
CA MET A 1 59.72 -32.30 -5.08
C MET A 1 58.27 -32.02 -5.43
N VAL A 2 57.51 -31.48 -4.48
CA VAL A 2 56.07 -31.20 -4.68
C VAL A 2 55.92 -29.69 -4.75
N ASP A 3 55.45 -29.24 -5.91
CA ASP A 3 55.34 -27.85 -6.33
C ASP A 3 54.26 -27.09 -5.54
N ARG A 4 54.65 -25.95 -4.99
CA ARG A 4 53.81 -24.96 -4.33
C ARG A 4 53.00 -24.20 -5.39
N ARG A 5 51.78 -24.64 -5.71
CA ARG A 5 50.81 -23.80 -6.41
C ARG A 5 49.92 -23.08 -5.41
N ALA A 6 50.41 -21.92 -4.98
CA ALA A 6 49.64 -20.93 -4.24
C ALA A 6 48.57 -20.33 -5.17
N TRP A 7 47.31 -20.72 -4.96
CA TRP A 7 46.15 -20.00 -5.48
C TRP A 7 45.75 -18.95 -4.44
N ALA A 8 46.21 -17.71 -4.64
CA ALA A 8 45.70 -16.55 -3.93
C ALA A 8 44.42 -16.08 -4.64
N ILE A 9 43.26 -16.46 -4.09
CA ILE A 9 41.97 -15.91 -4.50
C ILE A 9 41.80 -14.58 -3.76
N ALA A 10 41.96 -13.47 -4.48
CA ALA A 10 41.63 -12.14 -4.01
C ALA A 10 40.11 -12.00 -3.99
N ILE A 11 39.52 -12.04 -2.80
CA ILE A 11 38.09 -11.76 -2.58
C ILE A 11 37.94 -10.24 -2.61
N ALA A 12 37.49 -9.71 -3.75
CA ALA A 12 37.06 -8.33 -3.89
C ALA A 12 35.67 -8.17 -3.24
N ILE A 13 35.64 -7.69 -2.00
CA ILE A 13 34.41 -7.32 -1.30
C ILE A 13 33.90 -6.03 -1.95
N LEU A 14 32.95 -6.17 -2.88
CA LEU A 14 32.15 -5.06 -3.40
C LEU A 14 31.19 -4.62 -2.29
N VAL A 15 31.67 -3.75 -1.40
CA VAL A 15 30.79 -2.98 -0.51
C VAL A 15 30.09 -1.97 -1.40
N GLY A 16 28.90 -2.31 -1.89
CA GLY A 16 28.02 -1.35 -2.54
C GLY A 16 27.58 -0.32 -1.51
N CYS A 17 28.18 0.88 -1.54
CA CYS A 17 27.69 2.02 -0.77
C CYS A 17 26.30 2.38 -1.29
N ARG A 18 25.26 1.86 -0.62
CA ARG A 18 23.88 2.31 -0.82
C ARG A 18 23.77 3.66 -0.12
N ASN A 19 23.98 4.74 -0.87
CA ASN A 19 23.66 6.07 -0.38
C ASN A 19 22.16 6.24 -0.53
N ASP A 20 21.43 6.14 0.57
CA ASP A 20 20.00 6.43 0.55
C ASP A 20 19.81 7.90 0.16
N PRO A 21 19.00 8.19 -0.86
CA PRO A 21 18.84 9.56 -1.35
C PRO A 21 18.14 10.43 -0.30
N THR A 22 18.66 11.64 -0.10
CA THR A 22 17.96 12.68 0.65
C THR A 22 16.73 13.12 -0.15
N ARG A 23 15.52 12.90 0.39
CA ARG A 23 14.28 13.22 -0.32
C ARG A 23 13.14 13.62 0.60
N ILE A 24 12.25 14.46 0.09
CA ILE A 24 10.94 14.74 0.66
C ILE A 24 9.91 14.02 -0.21
N VAL A 25 9.08 13.17 0.38
CA VAL A 25 7.96 12.53 -0.30
C VAL A 25 6.70 13.32 0.05
N VAL A 26 6.20 14.09 -0.92
CA VAL A 26 4.98 14.89 -0.75
C VAL A 26 3.78 14.01 -1.06
N ILE A 27 2.84 13.94 -0.11
CA ILE A 27 1.63 13.15 -0.22
C ILE A 27 0.47 14.12 -0.18
N ALA A 28 -0.22 14.30 -1.30
CA ALA A 28 -1.43 15.12 -1.37
C ALA A 28 -2.66 14.24 -1.30
N ASP A 29 -3.57 14.60 -0.41
CA ASP A 29 -4.85 13.92 -0.21
C ASP A 29 -5.97 14.98 -0.15
N SER A 30 -7.24 14.58 -0.31
CA SER A 30 -8.37 15.50 -0.35
C SER A 30 -9.68 14.83 0.07
N ASP A 31 -10.53 15.59 0.75
CA ASP A 31 -11.94 15.22 1.04
C ASP A 31 -12.92 15.80 -0.01
N LEU A 32 -12.42 16.55 -0.99
CA LEU A 32 -13.22 17.13 -2.07
C LEU A 32 -13.66 16.03 -3.06
N PRO A 33 -14.94 16.01 -3.48
CA PRO A 33 -15.41 15.07 -4.50
C PRO A 33 -14.65 15.18 -5.84
N VAL A 34 -14.21 14.04 -6.36
CA VAL A 34 -13.59 13.90 -7.68
C VAL A 34 -14.57 13.16 -8.61
N PRO A 35 -14.84 13.65 -9.85
CA PRO A 35 -14.33 14.88 -10.46
C PRO A 35 -15.23 16.10 -10.21
N GLU A 36 -16.27 15.99 -9.37
CA GLU A 36 -17.35 16.99 -9.30
C GLU A 36 -16.91 18.34 -8.71
N SER A 37 -15.96 18.34 -7.77
CA SER A 37 -15.45 19.56 -7.10
C SER A 37 -14.02 19.87 -7.48
N ILE A 38 -13.22 18.84 -7.79
CA ILE A 38 -11.85 18.99 -8.30
C ILE A 38 -11.56 17.93 -9.35
N ASP A 39 -10.81 18.28 -10.38
CA ASP A 39 -10.38 17.41 -11.46
C ASP A 39 -8.85 17.30 -11.57
N GLY A 40 -8.10 18.09 -10.81
CA GLY A 40 -6.63 18.05 -10.82
C GLY A 40 -5.97 18.51 -9.52
N VAL A 41 -4.68 18.18 -9.40
CA VAL A 41 -3.79 18.74 -8.38
C VAL A 41 -2.54 19.30 -9.04
N ARG A 42 -2.19 20.54 -8.69
CA ARG A 42 -0.94 21.18 -9.11
C ARG A 42 0.01 21.27 -7.92
N PHE A 43 1.18 20.67 -8.07
CA PHE A 43 2.31 20.84 -7.18
C PHE A 43 3.23 21.95 -7.67
N VAL A 44 3.68 22.80 -6.76
CA VAL A 44 4.73 23.78 -6.99
C VAL A 44 5.82 23.59 -5.95
N VAL A 45 7.05 23.34 -6.40
CA VAL A 45 8.22 23.20 -5.53
C VAL A 45 9.16 24.35 -5.84
N ASP A 46 9.33 25.27 -4.89
CA ASP A 46 10.25 26.41 -5.00
C ASP A 46 11.49 26.17 -4.15
N ALA A 47 12.60 25.87 -4.82
CA ALA A 47 13.90 25.62 -4.21
C ALA A 47 14.90 26.77 -4.43
N ARG A 48 14.44 27.97 -4.83
CA ARG A 48 15.34 29.09 -5.16
C ARG A 48 16.19 29.55 -3.99
N ASP A 49 15.69 29.44 -2.76
CA ASP A 49 16.42 29.80 -1.54
C ASP A 49 17.67 28.93 -1.30
N ILE A 50 17.72 27.74 -1.90
CA ILE A 50 18.88 26.83 -1.87
C ILE A 50 19.63 26.74 -3.20
N GLY A 51 19.32 27.65 -4.14
CA GLY A 51 19.95 27.69 -5.46
C GLY A 51 19.39 26.68 -6.46
N GLY A 52 18.21 26.12 -6.20
CA GLY A 52 17.46 25.29 -7.15
C GLY A 52 16.48 26.10 -8.01
N ASP A 53 15.68 25.39 -8.80
CA ASP A 53 14.64 25.95 -9.68
C ASP A 53 13.25 25.91 -9.03
N VAL A 54 12.27 26.53 -9.69
CA VAL A 54 10.85 26.31 -9.43
C VAL A 54 10.34 25.22 -10.37
N VAL A 55 9.81 24.14 -9.81
CA VAL A 55 9.24 23.02 -10.57
C VAL A 55 7.73 22.98 -10.35
N THR A 56 6.98 22.93 -11.44
CA THR A 56 5.52 22.79 -11.42
C THR A 56 5.13 21.47 -12.06
N ARG A 57 4.24 20.72 -11.39
CA ARG A 57 3.67 19.48 -11.92
C ARG A 57 2.16 19.46 -11.69
N GLU A 58 1.41 19.18 -12.73
CA GLU A 58 -0.04 19.02 -12.66
C GLU A 58 -0.40 17.55 -12.90
N VAL A 59 -1.40 17.05 -12.16
CA VAL A 59 -1.88 15.68 -12.23
C VAL A 59 -3.40 15.70 -12.38
N ASP A 60 -3.89 14.94 -13.36
CA ASP A 60 -5.32 14.78 -13.65
C ASP A 60 -5.92 13.68 -12.74
N LEU A 61 -6.84 14.07 -11.86
CA LEU A 61 -7.47 13.19 -10.89
C LEU A 61 -8.53 12.27 -11.51
N THR A 62 -8.96 12.51 -12.75
CA THR A 62 -9.85 11.59 -13.48
C THR A 62 -9.14 10.32 -13.91
N THR A 63 -7.80 10.35 -13.98
CA THR A 63 -6.96 9.23 -14.40
C THR A 63 -6.05 8.70 -13.29
N THR A 64 -5.76 9.52 -12.28
CA THR A 64 -4.88 9.17 -11.17
C THR A 64 -5.61 9.44 -9.85
N PRO A 65 -6.06 8.40 -9.12
CA PRO A 65 -6.79 8.59 -7.88
C PRO A 65 -5.86 9.16 -6.79
N LEU A 66 -6.48 9.82 -5.81
CA LEU A 66 -5.82 10.21 -4.56
C LEU A 66 -5.57 8.97 -3.68
N PRO A 67 -4.56 9.00 -2.79
CA PRO A 67 -3.61 10.10 -2.59
C PRO A 67 -2.51 10.13 -3.67
N LEU A 68 -2.07 11.35 -4.02
CA LEU A 68 -0.98 11.56 -4.97
C LEU A 68 0.36 11.60 -4.24
N VAL A 69 1.36 10.92 -4.81
CA VAL A 69 2.72 10.86 -4.24
C VAL A 69 3.72 11.51 -5.20
N LEU A 70 4.42 12.54 -4.73
CA LEU A 70 5.46 13.26 -5.46
C LEU A 70 6.80 13.19 -4.71
N PRO A 71 7.79 12.43 -5.21
CA PRO A 71 9.13 12.48 -4.66
C PRO A 71 9.85 13.76 -5.11
N VAL A 72 10.44 14.48 -4.15
CA VAL A 72 11.34 15.61 -4.36
C VAL A 72 12.72 15.21 -3.87
N VAL A 73 13.67 15.04 -4.79
CA VAL A 73 15.03 14.55 -4.51
C VAL A 73 15.98 15.73 -4.39
N HIS A 74 16.91 15.67 -3.44
CA HIS A 74 17.98 16.65 -3.27
C HIS A 74 19.29 16.10 -3.88
N ASP A 75 19.76 16.75 -4.94
CA ASP A 75 20.98 16.35 -5.67
C ASP A 75 22.26 17.05 -5.16
N GLY A 76 22.15 17.88 -4.11
CA GLY A 76 23.28 18.57 -3.47
C GLY A 76 23.00 20.04 -3.12
N GLY A 77 23.97 20.70 -2.48
CA GLY A 77 23.85 22.10 -2.03
C GLY A 77 23.27 22.25 -0.62
N PRO A 78 22.84 23.47 -0.24
CA PRO A 78 22.14 23.71 1.02
C PRO A 78 20.85 22.89 1.09
N HIS A 79 20.45 22.47 2.31
CA HIS A 79 19.30 21.60 2.52
C HIS A 79 17.97 22.36 2.70
N GLY A 80 17.97 23.67 2.89
CA GLY A 80 16.72 24.42 2.98
C GLY A 80 16.92 25.92 3.17
N PRO A 81 15.82 26.70 3.16
CA PRO A 81 14.45 26.21 3.04
C PRO A 81 14.03 25.87 1.59
N VAL A 82 13.08 24.95 1.45
CA VAL A 82 12.29 24.71 0.24
C VAL A 82 10.81 24.95 0.56
N THR A 83 10.09 25.61 -0.34
CA THR A 83 8.64 25.82 -0.20
C THR A 83 7.92 24.87 -1.16
N ILE A 84 6.95 24.11 -0.64
CA ILE A 84 6.15 23.14 -1.39
C ILE A 84 4.69 23.52 -1.25
N GLU A 85 4.01 23.68 -2.38
CA GLU A 85 2.60 23.99 -2.46
C GLU A 85 1.85 22.91 -3.24
N ALA A 86 0.63 22.61 -2.80
CA ALA A 86 -0.34 21.79 -3.51
C ALA A 86 -1.63 22.59 -3.69
N HIS A 87 -2.16 22.62 -4.91
CA HIS A 87 -3.40 23.29 -5.26
C HIS A 87 -4.39 22.29 -5.82
N ALA A 88 -5.57 22.19 -5.23
CA ALA A 88 -6.69 21.44 -5.78
C ALA A 88 -7.37 22.29 -6.87
N LEU A 89 -7.55 21.72 -8.07
CA LEU A 89 -8.02 22.43 -9.26
C LEU A 89 -9.44 22.01 -9.65
N ASP A 90 -10.23 22.99 -10.09
CA ASP A 90 -11.43 22.80 -10.92
C ASP A 90 -11.13 23.42 -12.29
N GLY A 91 -10.75 22.56 -13.25
CA GLY A 91 -10.16 22.92 -14.52
C GLY A 91 -8.82 23.63 -14.35
N THR A 92 -8.82 24.96 -14.35
CA THR A 92 -7.60 25.77 -14.17
C THR A 92 -7.58 26.60 -12.88
N ALA A 93 -8.72 26.67 -12.20
CA ALA A 93 -8.89 27.49 -11.00
C ALA A 93 -8.47 26.69 -9.76
N ALA A 94 -7.60 27.26 -8.93
CA ALA A 94 -7.27 26.68 -7.64
C ALA A 94 -8.38 26.98 -6.62
N ILE A 95 -9.03 25.94 -6.10
CA ILE A 95 -10.13 26.05 -5.14
C ILE A 95 -9.63 25.96 -3.69
N VAL A 96 -8.65 25.09 -3.47
CA VAL A 96 -7.95 24.90 -2.19
C VAL A 96 -6.45 24.95 -2.45
N SER A 97 -5.71 25.57 -1.55
CA SER A 97 -4.25 25.57 -1.58
C SER A 97 -3.70 25.24 -0.20
N ARG A 98 -2.64 24.44 -0.17
CA ARG A 98 -1.88 24.14 1.04
C ARG A 98 -0.39 24.27 0.78
N ALA A 99 0.33 24.86 1.72
CA ALA A 99 1.76 25.14 1.58
C ALA A 99 2.54 24.68 2.82
N ALA A 100 3.79 24.29 2.62
CA ALA A 100 4.75 24.01 3.68
C ALA A 100 6.12 24.53 3.29
N ARG A 101 6.87 25.06 4.26
CA ARG A 101 8.26 25.46 4.12
C ARG A 101 9.11 24.67 5.10
N LEU A 102 10.11 23.97 4.59
CA LEU A 102 10.92 23.02 5.36
C LEU A 102 12.33 22.89 4.80
N ALA A 103 13.20 22.17 5.49
CA ALA A 103 14.50 21.74 4.97
C ALA A 103 14.51 20.22 4.71
N PHE A 104 15.32 19.81 3.75
CA PHE A 104 15.72 18.43 3.57
C PHE A 104 16.46 17.92 4.81
N SER A 105 16.15 16.70 5.25
CA SER A 105 16.91 16.03 6.31
C SER A 105 18.02 15.18 5.68
N PRO A 106 19.31 15.46 5.95
CA PRO A 106 20.43 14.75 5.32
C PRO A 106 20.31 13.23 5.46
N SER A 107 20.49 12.51 4.35
CA SER A 107 20.45 11.04 4.28
C SER A 107 19.15 10.43 4.80
N ARG A 108 18.04 11.17 4.75
CA ARG A 108 16.72 10.68 5.16
C ARG A 108 15.69 10.92 4.07
N SER A 109 14.75 10.00 4.01
CA SER A 109 13.50 10.16 3.29
C SER A 109 12.43 10.58 4.29
N ILE A 110 11.83 11.76 4.15
CA ILE A 110 10.78 12.23 5.06
C ILE A 110 9.46 12.41 4.31
N ALA A 111 8.34 12.18 4.99
CA ALA A 111 7.00 12.29 4.40
C ALA A 111 6.35 13.63 4.79
N LEU A 112 5.87 14.38 3.79
CA LEU A 112 5.12 15.62 3.97
C LEU A 112 3.67 15.41 3.49
N HIS A 113 2.72 15.39 4.42
CA HIS A 113 1.30 15.25 4.08
C HIS A 113 0.62 16.61 3.92
N LEU A 114 0.04 16.84 2.75
CA LEU A 114 -0.73 18.02 2.40
C LEU A 114 -2.18 17.62 2.11
N VAL A 115 -3.02 17.63 3.14
CA VAL A 115 -4.47 17.41 2.99
C VAL A 115 -5.14 18.70 2.50
N LEU A 116 -5.79 18.61 1.34
CA LEU A 116 -6.52 19.67 0.66
C LEU A 116 -7.99 19.64 1.10
N SER A 117 -8.27 20.13 2.31
CA SER A 117 -9.62 20.03 2.89
C SER A 117 -10.62 21.02 2.28
N SER A 118 -11.85 20.56 2.08
CA SER A 118 -13.05 21.31 1.74
C SER A 118 -13.33 22.46 2.71
N SER A 119 -12.96 22.29 3.99
CA SER A 119 -13.03 23.35 5.01
C SER A 119 -12.11 24.54 4.72
N CYS A 120 -11.14 24.37 3.83
CA CYS A 120 -10.20 25.39 3.36
C CYS A 120 -10.59 26.00 2.01
N ALA A 121 -11.70 25.58 1.40
CA ALA A 121 -12.18 26.16 0.14
C ALA A 121 -12.38 27.68 0.30
N MET A 122 -11.78 28.45 -0.61
CA MET A 122 -11.84 29.93 -0.64
C MET A 122 -11.26 30.65 0.59
N ARG A 123 -10.61 29.94 1.52
CA ARG A 123 -9.98 30.59 2.68
C ARG A 123 -8.65 31.21 2.28
N GLN A 124 -8.47 32.49 2.60
CA GLN A 124 -7.22 33.22 2.40
C GLN A 124 -6.51 33.34 3.75
N CYS A 125 -5.24 32.94 3.77
CA CYS A 125 -4.34 33.12 4.90
C CYS A 125 -3.25 34.13 4.53
N ASP A 126 -2.57 34.68 5.53
CA ASP A 126 -1.42 35.56 5.30
C ASP A 126 -0.28 34.84 4.58
N ALA A 127 0.67 35.58 4.01
CA ALA A 127 1.77 35.03 3.19
C ALA A 127 2.72 34.03 3.91
N SER A 128 2.65 33.96 5.24
CA SER A 128 3.43 33.01 6.06
C SER A 128 2.56 31.92 6.68
N GLN A 129 1.32 31.80 6.21
CA GLN A 129 0.33 30.87 6.72
C GLN A 129 -0.35 30.11 5.59
N THR A 130 -0.88 28.95 5.93
CA THR A 130 -1.72 28.14 5.04
C THR A 130 -2.95 27.66 5.79
N CYS A 131 -4.00 27.27 5.08
CA CYS A 131 -5.17 26.70 5.71
C CYS A 131 -4.94 25.23 6.05
N VAL A 132 -5.21 24.86 7.31
CA VAL A 132 -5.19 23.51 7.84
C VAL A 132 -6.48 23.33 8.63
N ASP A 133 -7.33 22.38 8.22
CA ASP A 133 -8.59 22.04 8.87
C ASP A 133 -9.49 23.26 9.16
N GLY A 134 -9.52 24.19 8.21
CA GLY A 134 -10.33 25.40 8.30
C GLY A 134 -9.74 26.53 9.16
N ALA A 135 -8.50 26.41 9.62
CA ALA A 135 -7.79 27.47 10.34
C ALA A 135 -6.48 27.84 9.63
N CYS A 136 -6.07 29.11 9.74
CA CYS A 136 -4.75 29.52 9.24
C CYS A 136 -3.66 29.12 10.25
N ALA A 137 -2.67 28.38 9.77
CA ALA A 137 -1.51 27.92 10.54
C ALA A 137 -0.21 28.32 9.83
N PRO A 138 0.92 28.46 10.55
CA PRO A 138 2.21 28.76 9.93
C PRO A 138 2.62 27.71 8.88
N ILE A 139 3.26 28.15 7.79
CA ILE A 139 3.79 27.22 6.77
C ILE A 139 5.11 26.58 7.18
N ASP A 140 5.85 27.18 8.11
CA ASP A 140 7.16 26.69 8.52
C ASP A 140 7.02 25.39 9.34
N VAL A 141 7.62 24.32 8.83
CA VAL A 141 7.65 23.01 9.48
C VAL A 141 8.98 22.85 10.20
N ALA A 142 8.93 22.53 11.50
CA ALA A 142 10.13 22.37 12.30
C ALA A 142 10.97 21.16 11.88
N ASP A 143 12.29 21.27 12.01
CA ASP A 143 13.22 20.17 11.74
C ASP A 143 12.89 18.95 12.61
N GLY A 144 12.75 17.79 11.96
CA GLY A 144 12.41 16.53 12.63
C GLY A 144 10.93 16.38 13.01
N ALA A 145 10.06 17.34 12.69
CA ALA A 145 8.62 17.19 12.90
C ALA A 145 7.96 16.19 11.94
N LEU A 146 8.60 15.92 10.80
CA LEU A 146 8.09 14.99 9.79
C LEU A 146 8.57 13.56 10.05
N PRO A 147 7.69 12.55 9.87
CA PRO A 147 8.06 11.15 9.99
C PRO A 147 8.98 10.72 8.85
N GLU A 148 9.73 9.65 9.09
CA GLU A 148 10.49 8.97 8.05
C GLU A 148 9.54 8.26 7.09
N TRP A 149 9.79 8.41 5.79
CA TRP A 149 9.02 7.74 4.75
C TRP A 149 9.44 6.29 4.63
N THR A 150 8.50 5.38 4.89
CA THR A 150 8.76 3.92 4.88
C THR A 150 8.32 3.21 3.59
N GLY A 151 7.75 3.95 2.63
CA GLY A 151 7.14 3.37 1.43
C GLY A 151 5.68 2.94 1.62
N ARG A 152 5.15 2.98 2.85
CA ARG A 152 3.78 2.54 3.19
C ARG A 152 2.82 3.66 3.59
N ASP A 153 3.33 4.85 3.90
CA ASP A 153 2.53 5.93 4.53
C ASP A 153 1.52 6.59 3.57
N ALA A 154 1.61 6.34 2.25
CA ALA A 154 0.62 6.81 1.28
C ALA A 154 -0.65 5.95 1.26
N LEU A 155 -0.70 4.82 1.97
CA LEU A 155 -1.83 3.87 1.86
C LEU A 155 -2.66 3.76 3.13
N THR A 156 -2.25 4.39 4.24
CA THR A 156 -3.12 4.53 5.41
C THR A 156 -3.94 5.81 5.22
N PRO A 157 -5.28 5.73 5.00
CA PRO A 157 -6.13 6.91 5.06
C PRO A 157 -5.81 7.65 6.35
N ILE A 158 -5.57 8.96 6.27
CA ILE A 158 -5.38 9.76 7.47
C ILE A 158 -6.74 9.73 8.19
N THR A 159 -6.86 8.86 9.19
CA THR A 159 -8.00 8.90 10.10
C THR A 159 -7.86 10.22 10.84
N MET A 160 -8.62 11.23 10.41
CA MET A 160 -8.77 12.47 11.16
C MET A 160 -9.23 12.06 12.56
N GLY A 161 -8.36 12.29 13.53
CA GLY A 161 -8.25 11.54 14.78
C GLY A 161 -9.57 11.02 15.34
N GLU A 162 -9.57 9.74 15.75
CA GLU A 162 -10.49 9.32 16.80
C GLU A 162 -10.36 10.33 17.94
N PRO A 163 -11.46 10.95 18.41
CA PRO A 163 -11.39 11.92 19.47
C PRO A 163 -10.74 11.25 20.68
N ASP A 164 -9.61 11.80 21.14
CA ASP A 164 -8.87 11.32 22.30
C ASP A 164 -9.81 11.11 23.49
N ALA A 165 -10.25 9.86 23.69
CA ALA A 165 -11.07 9.45 24.81
C ALA A 165 -10.17 9.34 26.06
N SER A 166 -9.69 10.48 26.56
CA SER A 166 -8.98 10.56 27.82
C SER A 166 -9.66 11.52 28.79
N THR A 167 -10.78 11.06 29.38
CA THR A 167 -11.12 11.42 30.77
C THR A 167 -12.13 10.42 31.35
N PRO A 168 -11.79 9.70 32.44
CA PRO A 168 -12.79 8.92 33.17
C PRO A 168 -13.67 9.88 33.96
N ILE A 169 -14.86 10.19 33.44
CA ILE A 169 -15.92 10.86 34.20
C ILE A 169 -16.55 9.79 35.11
N GLY A 170 -16.59 10.08 36.42
CA GLY A 170 -16.99 9.15 37.48
C GLY A 170 -18.45 8.65 37.44
N PRO A 171 -18.86 7.86 38.45
CA PRO A 171 -20.06 7.04 38.37
C PRO A 171 -21.34 7.88 38.57
N MET A 172 -22.10 8.03 37.50
CA MET A 172 -23.52 8.37 37.49
C MET A 172 -24.13 7.36 36.51
N GLY A 173 -25.09 6.53 36.82
CA GLY A 173 -26.28 6.67 37.66
C GLY A 173 -27.30 5.78 36.96
N ASP A 174 -27.71 4.71 37.63
CA ASP A 174 -28.51 3.62 37.08
C ASP A 174 -29.97 4.06 36.89
N ALA A 175 -30.48 4.07 35.66
CA ALA A 175 -31.90 3.97 35.32
C ALA A 175 -32.13 3.97 33.79
N GLY A 176 -32.79 2.92 33.29
CA GLY A 176 -33.58 3.04 32.06
C GLY A 176 -33.48 1.86 31.12
N ALA A 177 -34.48 0.99 31.18
CA ALA A 177 -34.66 -0.12 30.26
C ALA A 177 -34.92 0.33 28.81
N GLY A 178 -34.35 -0.41 27.87
CA GLY A 178 -35.15 -1.04 26.81
C GLY A 178 -35.06 -0.48 25.40
N ASP A 179 -33.92 -0.70 24.73
CA ASP A 179 -33.82 -0.52 23.28
C ASP A 179 -33.05 -1.72 22.69
N ALA A 180 -33.76 -2.49 21.88
CA ALA A 180 -33.26 -3.69 21.23
C ALA A 180 -32.04 -3.36 20.35
N TRP A 181 -30.91 -3.96 20.69
CA TRP A 181 -29.70 -3.92 19.86
C TRP A 181 -29.93 -4.79 18.62
N THR A 182 -30.38 -4.15 17.54
CA THR A 182 -30.29 -4.73 16.20
C THR A 182 -28.82 -4.79 15.84
N ALA A 183 -28.30 -6.00 15.68
CA ALA A 183 -26.95 -6.22 15.16
C ALA A 183 -26.79 -5.45 13.83
N PRO A 184 -25.63 -4.82 13.57
CA PRO A 184 -25.35 -4.25 12.26
C PRO A 184 -25.47 -5.35 11.18
N PRO A 185 -25.86 -5.01 9.94
CA PRO A 185 -25.84 -5.98 8.85
C PRO A 185 -24.42 -6.53 8.70
N ALA A 186 -24.32 -7.85 8.57
CA ALA A 186 -23.08 -8.51 8.24
C ALA A 186 -22.67 -8.14 6.80
N ASP A 187 -21.69 -7.25 6.65
CA ASP A 187 -20.99 -6.98 5.38
C ASP A 187 -19.97 -8.09 5.06
N ALA A 188 -20.44 -9.34 5.08
CA ALA A 188 -19.71 -10.46 4.54
C ALA A 188 -20.72 -11.30 3.76
N GLY A 189 -20.68 -11.17 2.43
CA GLY A 189 -21.54 -11.91 1.53
C GLY A 189 -21.35 -13.42 1.72
N GLN A 190 -22.18 -14.04 2.56
CA GLN A 190 -22.31 -15.49 2.62
C GLN A 190 -23.30 -15.92 1.54
N CYS A 191 -22.83 -16.70 0.57
CA CYS A 191 -23.69 -17.26 -0.46
C CYS A 191 -24.43 -18.50 0.06
N ALA A 192 -25.75 -18.53 -0.10
CA ALA A 192 -26.55 -19.72 0.15
C ALA A 192 -26.37 -20.76 -0.97
N ALA A 193 -26.52 -22.04 -0.61
CA ALA A 193 -26.22 -23.20 -1.44
C ALA A 193 -26.95 -23.20 -2.79
N GLY A 194 -26.15 -23.35 -3.87
CA GLY A 194 -26.62 -23.68 -5.21
C GLY A 194 -26.47 -22.56 -6.24
N CYS A 195 -25.23 -22.17 -6.58
CA CYS A 195 -24.83 -21.56 -7.86
C CYS A 195 -23.33 -21.18 -7.84
N ALA A 196 -22.71 -21.08 -9.02
CA ALA A 196 -21.37 -20.49 -9.20
C ALA A 196 -21.36 -19.06 -8.64
N CYS A 197 -20.58 -18.83 -7.58
CA CYS A 197 -20.56 -17.55 -6.88
C CYS A 197 -19.41 -16.72 -7.43
N ARG A 198 -19.70 -15.58 -8.05
CA ARG A 198 -18.69 -14.56 -8.36
C ARG A 198 -18.87 -13.41 -7.36
N GLN A 199 -17.88 -13.17 -6.51
CA GLN A 199 -17.85 -12.04 -5.59
C GLN A 199 -16.73 -11.09 -6.00
N THR A 200 -17.07 -9.80 -6.08
CA THR A 200 -16.06 -8.73 -6.16
C THR A 200 -15.79 -8.24 -4.75
N CYS A 201 -14.53 -8.19 -4.37
CA CYS A 201 -14.10 -7.87 -3.02
C CYS A 201 -13.47 -6.50 -2.98
N ASP A 202 -13.94 -5.65 -2.06
CA ASP A 202 -13.32 -4.35 -1.80
C ASP A 202 -12.28 -4.44 -0.68
N SER A 203 -12.43 -5.35 0.29
CA SER A 203 -11.48 -5.50 1.39
C SER A 203 -11.42 -6.88 2.07
N ALA A 204 -12.52 -7.65 2.10
CA ALA A 204 -12.55 -9.02 2.64
C ALA A 204 -13.72 -9.82 2.04
N CYS A 205 -13.50 -11.10 1.75
CA CYS A 205 -14.52 -12.03 1.26
C CYS A 205 -14.24 -13.44 1.77
N THR A 206 -15.27 -14.25 2.00
CA THR A 206 -15.11 -15.65 2.38
C THR A 206 -15.99 -16.54 1.50
N CYS A 207 -15.37 -17.53 0.85
CA CYS A 207 -16.05 -18.64 0.21
C CYS A 207 -16.03 -19.85 1.14
N SER A 208 -17.17 -20.52 1.30
CA SER A 208 -17.32 -21.72 2.14
C SER A 208 -17.75 -22.93 1.32
N GLU A 209 -17.65 -24.12 1.93
CA GLU A 209 -17.87 -25.42 1.30
C GLU A 209 -19.13 -25.51 0.41
N GLY A 210 -18.97 -26.21 -0.72
CA GLY A 210 -20.08 -26.66 -1.57
C GLY A 210 -20.32 -25.88 -2.87
N CYS A 211 -19.49 -24.89 -3.22
CA CYS A 211 -19.61 -24.12 -4.47
C CYS A 211 -18.25 -23.76 -5.08
N ASP A 212 -18.19 -23.73 -6.42
CA ASP A 212 -17.11 -23.05 -7.16
C ASP A 212 -17.25 -21.53 -6.95
N CYS A 213 -16.21 -20.91 -6.42
CA CYS A 213 -16.22 -19.49 -6.04
C CYS A 213 -15.14 -18.71 -6.77
N THR A 214 -15.52 -17.66 -7.50
CA THR A 214 -14.58 -16.69 -8.07
C THR A 214 -14.55 -15.44 -7.21
N LEU A 215 -13.39 -15.15 -6.62
CA LEU A 215 -13.10 -13.94 -5.87
C LEU A 215 -12.33 -12.98 -6.79
N SER A 216 -12.93 -11.85 -7.15
CA SER A 216 -12.30 -10.85 -8.00
C SER A 216 -11.88 -9.63 -7.20
N CYS A 217 -10.67 -9.13 -7.46
CA CYS A 217 -10.17 -7.86 -6.94
C CYS A 217 -10.03 -6.86 -8.10
N PRO A 218 -10.61 -5.66 -8.01
CA PRO A 218 -10.42 -4.65 -9.06
C PRO A 218 -8.95 -4.21 -9.14
N GLY A 219 -8.49 -3.87 -10.35
CA GLY A 219 -7.12 -3.38 -10.58
C GLY A 219 -6.85 -2.11 -9.78
N GLY A 220 -5.65 -1.99 -9.20
CA GLY A 220 -5.27 -0.94 -8.27
C GLY A 220 -5.83 -1.07 -6.85
N GLY A 221 -6.76 -2.00 -6.60
CA GLY A 221 -7.36 -2.23 -5.29
C GLY A 221 -6.44 -2.98 -4.31
N ASP A 222 -6.74 -2.85 -3.02
CA ASP A 222 -6.09 -3.55 -1.92
C ASP A 222 -7.03 -4.64 -1.36
N CYS A 223 -6.88 -5.85 -1.87
CA CYS A 223 -7.72 -6.97 -1.46
C CYS A 223 -7.02 -7.80 -0.41
N GLN A 224 -7.39 -7.54 0.84
CA GLN A 224 -6.89 -8.26 1.99
C GLN A 224 -7.89 -9.33 2.44
N ASP A 225 -7.43 -10.23 3.31
CA ASP A 225 -8.27 -11.20 4.04
C ASP A 225 -9.28 -12.00 3.19
N MET A 226 -8.93 -12.28 1.92
CA MET A 226 -9.76 -13.12 1.06
C MET A 226 -9.59 -14.60 1.44
N ARG A 227 -10.67 -15.27 1.82
CA ARG A 227 -10.64 -16.61 2.40
C ARG A 227 -11.39 -17.63 1.56
N CYS A 228 -10.77 -18.78 1.33
CA CYS A 228 -11.39 -19.97 0.76
C CYS A 228 -11.35 -21.11 1.78
N ASP A 229 -12.51 -21.63 2.11
CA ASP A 229 -12.71 -22.59 3.20
C ASP A 229 -13.40 -23.86 2.66
N GLY A 230 -12.61 -24.94 2.48
CA GLY A 230 -13.07 -26.25 2.04
C GLY A 230 -13.71 -26.30 0.63
N ALA A 231 -13.54 -25.26 -0.18
CA ALA A 231 -14.15 -25.11 -1.51
C ALA A 231 -13.12 -25.06 -2.65
N ASP A 232 -13.61 -25.15 -3.89
CA ASP A 232 -12.83 -24.89 -5.10
C ASP A 232 -12.93 -23.38 -5.43
N CYS A 233 -11.84 -22.65 -5.23
CA CYS A 233 -11.81 -21.20 -5.37
C CYS A 233 -10.87 -20.73 -6.48
N ARG A 234 -11.30 -19.70 -7.20
CA ARG A 234 -10.52 -18.97 -8.20
C ARG A 234 -10.38 -17.52 -7.77
N TYR A 235 -9.16 -17.06 -7.54
CA TYR A 235 -8.86 -15.68 -7.23
C TYR A 235 -8.41 -14.97 -8.52
N GLU A 236 -9.18 -14.00 -8.99
CA GLU A 236 -8.89 -13.17 -10.16
C GLU A 236 -8.49 -11.77 -9.69
N VAL A 237 -7.20 -11.56 -9.44
CA VAL A 237 -6.68 -10.37 -8.74
C VAL A 237 -5.61 -9.62 -9.53
N ARG A 238 -5.62 -9.77 -10.86
CA ARG A 238 -4.64 -9.16 -11.76
C ARG A 238 -4.58 -7.64 -11.62
N GLY A 239 -3.36 -7.10 -11.60
CA GLY A 239 -3.13 -5.66 -11.55
C GLY A 239 -3.57 -4.99 -10.23
N ALA A 240 -3.92 -5.76 -9.20
CA ALA A 240 -4.17 -5.23 -7.86
C ALA A 240 -2.88 -4.67 -7.23
N SER A 241 -3.03 -3.78 -6.26
CA SER A 241 -1.92 -3.17 -5.55
C SER A 241 -1.36 -4.14 -4.51
N ASN A 242 -2.17 -4.50 -3.52
CA ASN A 242 -1.82 -5.46 -2.49
C ASN A 242 -2.86 -6.58 -2.41
N VAL A 243 -2.37 -7.82 -2.38
CA VAL A 243 -3.21 -9.01 -2.31
C VAL A 243 -2.78 -9.85 -1.13
N LYS A 244 -3.73 -10.21 -0.27
CA LYS A 244 -3.55 -11.17 0.82
C LYS A 244 -4.76 -12.09 0.89
N GLY A 245 -4.50 -13.38 1.04
CA GLY A 245 -5.57 -14.36 1.16
C GLY A 245 -5.12 -15.64 1.83
N ARG A 246 -6.10 -16.51 2.06
CA ARG A 246 -5.90 -17.81 2.69
C ARG A 246 -6.79 -18.88 2.07
N CYS A 247 -6.21 -20.07 1.92
CA CYS A 247 -6.89 -21.30 1.55
C CYS A 247 -6.67 -22.37 2.61
N GLU A 248 -7.74 -22.93 3.16
CA GLU A 248 -7.70 -23.85 4.31
C GLU A 248 -8.80 -24.92 4.25
N HIS A 249 -8.74 -25.85 5.19
CA HIS A 249 -9.70 -26.96 5.33
C HIS A 249 -9.89 -27.81 4.06
N GLY A 250 -8.83 -28.01 3.27
CA GLY A 250 -8.85 -28.88 2.09
C GLY A 250 -9.34 -28.21 0.81
N ALA A 251 -9.44 -26.88 0.79
CA ALA A 251 -9.76 -26.09 -0.38
C ALA A 251 -8.79 -26.33 -1.57
N ARG A 252 -9.27 -26.14 -2.80
CA ARG A 252 -8.42 -26.03 -4.00
C ARG A 252 -8.47 -24.61 -4.52
N CYS A 253 -7.34 -23.94 -4.49
CA CYS A 253 -7.24 -22.54 -4.87
C CYS A 253 -6.36 -22.35 -6.08
N THR A 254 -6.92 -21.67 -7.08
CA THR A 254 -6.17 -21.12 -8.21
C THR A 254 -6.11 -19.61 -8.06
N ILE A 255 -4.91 -19.04 -7.99
CA ILE A 255 -4.71 -17.62 -7.77
C ILE A 255 -3.97 -17.03 -8.97
N ASP A 256 -4.64 -16.13 -9.67
CA ASP A 256 -4.14 -15.38 -10.81
C ASP A 256 -3.78 -13.96 -10.36
N ALA A 257 -2.53 -13.78 -9.92
CA ALA A 257 -1.98 -12.54 -9.39
C ALA A 257 -1.00 -11.87 -10.36
N VAL A 258 -1.18 -12.10 -11.67
CA VAL A 258 -0.32 -11.52 -12.70
C VAL A 258 -0.36 -9.99 -12.65
N GLY A 259 0.83 -9.37 -12.64
CA GLY A 259 0.99 -7.92 -12.61
C GLY A 259 0.55 -7.24 -11.31
N VAL A 260 0.33 -7.99 -10.23
CA VAL A 260 0.09 -7.42 -8.90
C VAL A 260 1.36 -6.78 -8.35
N SER A 261 1.25 -5.65 -7.66
CA SER A 261 2.46 -5.01 -7.10
C SER A 261 3.04 -5.84 -5.96
N ASN A 262 2.22 -6.19 -4.97
CA ASN A 262 2.63 -7.03 -3.83
C ASN A 262 1.60 -8.11 -3.51
N VAL A 263 2.01 -9.37 -3.64
CA VAL A 263 1.30 -10.50 -3.03
C VAL A 263 1.92 -10.74 -1.66
N LEU A 264 1.26 -10.20 -0.64
CA LEU A 264 1.55 -10.47 0.77
C LEU A 264 1.38 -11.97 1.05
N PRO A 265 1.95 -12.50 2.15
CA PRO A 265 1.98 -13.94 2.40
C PRO A 265 0.61 -14.58 2.18
N PHE A 266 0.46 -15.30 1.07
CA PHE A 266 -0.74 -16.02 0.75
C PHE A 266 -0.67 -17.37 1.46
N GLU A 267 -1.62 -17.64 2.34
CA GLU A 267 -1.51 -18.76 3.26
C GLU A 267 -2.26 -19.98 2.73
N CYS A 268 -1.53 -21.04 2.38
CA CYS A 268 -2.07 -22.34 2.05
C CYS A 268 -1.89 -23.29 3.25
N ARG A 269 -3.00 -23.74 3.85
CA ARG A 269 -2.99 -24.49 5.12
C ARG A 269 -3.60 -25.89 4.98
N ASP A 270 -3.44 -26.69 6.03
CA ASP A 270 -4.04 -28.01 6.20
C ASP A 270 -3.71 -29.01 5.07
N THR A 271 -4.72 -29.50 4.36
CA THR A 271 -4.62 -30.39 3.20
C THR A 271 -4.98 -29.67 1.89
N SER A 272 -5.00 -28.33 1.91
CA SER A 272 -5.40 -27.53 0.76
C SER A 272 -4.37 -27.61 -0.38
N ARG A 273 -4.85 -27.36 -1.60
CA ARG A 273 -4.01 -27.25 -2.80
C ARG A 273 -4.04 -25.83 -3.33
N CYS A 274 -2.87 -25.21 -3.48
CA CYS A 274 -2.76 -23.84 -3.98
C CYS A 274 -1.86 -23.78 -5.21
N ASP A 275 -2.36 -23.18 -6.28
CA ASP A 275 -1.62 -22.86 -7.50
C ASP A 275 -1.62 -21.33 -7.64
N LEU A 276 -0.49 -20.67 -7.40
CA LEU A 276 -0.32 -19.21 -7.44
C LEU A 276 0.56 -18.80 -8.62
N ASP A 277 0.04 -17.93 -9.49
CA ASP A 277 0.78 -17.30 -10.58
C ASP A 277 1.05 -15.82 -10.25
N CYS A 278 2.33 -15.52 -10.04
CA CYS A 278 2.86 -14.21 -9.66
C CYS A 278 3.73 -13.59 -10.76
N SER A 279 3.48 -13.94 -12.03
CA SER A 279 4.25 -13.39 -13.14
C SER A 279 4.10 -11.86 -13.22
N GLY A 280 5.20 -11.14 -13.36
CA GLY A 280 5.25 -9.67 -13.40
C GLY A 280 4.95 -8.97 -12.08
N THR A 281 5.10 -9.67 -10.94
CA THR A 281 4.91 -9.08 -9.60
C THR A 281 6.24 -8.59 -9.01
N SER A 282 6.21 -7.56 -8.15
CA SER A 282 7.44 -7.07 -7.49
C SER A 282 7.75 -7.82 -6.21
N ASN A 283 6.73 -8.27 -5.48
CA ASN A 283 6.90 -9.11 -4.31
C ASN A 283 5.80 -10.15 -4.31
N CYS A 284 6.16 -11.42 -4.15
CA CYS A 284 5.23 -12.52 -4.06
C CYS A 284 5.68 -13.57 -3.06
N GLU A 285 4.84 -13.78 -2.04
CA GLU A 285 5.06 -14.79 -1.03
C GLU A 285 3.89 -15.79 -0.97
N LEU A 286 4.21 -17.07 -1.19
CA LEU A 286 3.30 -18.20 -0.93
C LEU A 286 3.81 -18.97 0.30
N ARG A 287 2.96 -19.10 1.32
CA ARG A 287 3.28 -19.83 2.54
C ARG A 287 2.49 -21.12 2.62
N CYS A 288 3.19 -22.24 2.76
CA CYS A 288 2.65 -23.59 2.74
C CYS A 288 2.84 -24.25 4.09
N ASP A 289 1.76 -24.28 4.86
CA ASP A 289 1.72 -24.81 6.21
C ASP A 289 1.02 -26.19 6.26
N GLY A 290 1.43 -27.02 7.21
CA GLY A 290 0.89 -28.37 7.37
C GLY A 290 1.25 -29.30 6.21
N SER A 291 0.24 -29.98 5.66
CA SER A 291 0.35 -30.90 4.52
C SER A 291 -0.12 -30.28 3.20
N ALA A 292 -0.19 -28.95 3.14
CA ALA A 292 -0.67 -28.23 1.97
C ALA A 292 0.23 -28.49 0.73
N SER A 293 -0.41 -28.59 -0.43
CA SER A 293 0.21 -28.86 -1.73
C SER A 293 0.27 -27.57 -2.54
N CYS A 294 1.46 -26.99 -2.67
CA CYS A 294 1.60 -25.66 -3.26
C CYS A 294 2.44 -25.65 -4.52
N LEU A 295 2.06 -24.78 -5.44
CA LEU A 295 2.79 -24.44 -6.65
C LEU A 295 2.83 -22.92 -6.76
N LEU A 296 4.04 -22.37 -6.88
CA LEU A 296 4.29 -20.97 -7.17
C LEU A 296 4.98 -20.86 -8.53
N ARG A 297 4.39 -20.07 -9.43
CA ARG A 297 5.05 -19.59 -10.65
C ARG A 297 5.40 -18.12 -10.47
N CYS A 298 6.66 -17.76 -10.70
CA CYS A 298 7.14 -16.40 -10.50
C CYS A 298 8.37 -16.13 -11.37
N ASP A 299 8.33 -15.10 -12.21
CA ASP A 299 9.39 -14.73 -13.17
C ASP A 299 10.40 -13.69 -12.62
N GLY A 300 10.24 -13.27 -11.36
CA GLY A 300 11.16 -12.37 -10.64
C GLY A 300 12.36 -13.06 -9.99
N GLU A 301 13.17 -12.30 -9.23
CA GLU A 301 14.34 -12.86 -8.55
C GLU A 301 13.96 -13.71 -7.33
N TRP A 302 14.33 -14.99 -7.34
CA TRP A 302 14.01 -15.92 -6.25
C TRP A 302 14.71 -15.57 -4.93
N GLY A 303 13.93 -15.38 -3.87
CA GLY A 303 14.41 -15.02 -2.54
C GLY A 303 14.34 -13.52 -2.24
N GLU A 304 14.18 -12.68 -3.25
CA GLU A 304 13.91 -11.24 -3.11
C GLU A 304 12.45 -10.95 -3.49
N ASP A 305 12.10 -11.20 -4.75
CA ASP A 305 10.76 -10.95 -5.28
C ASP A 305 9.85 -12.17 -5.16
N CYS A 306 10.42 -13.38 -5.20
CA CYS A 306 9.66 -14.63 -5.21
C CYS A 306 10.03 -15.53 -4.02
N VAL A 307 9.09 -15.74 -3.10
CA VAL A 307 9.29 -16.54 -1.89
C VAL A 307 8.23 -17.64 -1.79
N LEU A 308 8.68 -18.90 -1.74
CA LEU A 308 7.85 -20.04 -1.35
C LEU A 308 8.32 -20.54 0.02
N ALA A 309 7.60 -20.18 1.07
CA ALA A 309 7.86 -20.65 2.43
C ALA A 309 7.20 -22.02 2.63
N CYS A 310 8.00 -23.08 2.65
CA CYS A 310 7.52 -24.47 2.70
C CYS A 310 8.01 -25.18 3.97
N ASN A 311 7.08 -25.72 4.77
CA ASN A 311 7.43 -26.55 5.93
C ASN A 311 7.78 -28.02 5.58
N GLY A 312 7.71 -28.37 4.29
CA GLY A 312 7.94 -29.73 3.80
C GLY A 312 8.97 -29.78 2.67
N THR A 313 8.78 -30.70 1.72
CA THR A 313 9.73 -30.88 0.63
C THR A 313 9.47 -29.86 -0.47
N GLN A 314 10.39 -28.89 -0.60
CA GLN A 314 10.39 -27.92 -1.67
C GLN A 314 11.22 -28.42 -2.85
N THR A 315 10.69 -28.33 -4.07
CA THR A 315 11.38 -28.72 -5.31
C THR A 315 11.25 -27.61 -6.34
N ARG A 316 12.36 -27.20 -6.97
CA ARG A 316 12.33 -26.33 -8.15
C ARG A 316 12.09 -27.16 -9.40
N CYS A 317 11.15 -26.73 -10.23
CA CYS A 317 10.78 -27.36 -11.50
C CYS A 317 11.35 -26.55 -12.67
N ALA A 318 10.99 -26.91 -13.90
CA ALA A 318 11.26 -26.09 -15.08
C ALA A 318 10.36 -24.84 -15.11
N ASP A 319 10.72 -23.86 -15.93
CA ASP A 319 9.90 -22.69 -16.28
C ASP A 319 9.44 -21.85 -15.07
N ASP A 320 10.39 -21.48 -14.21
CA ASP A 320 10.18 -20.56 -13.09
C ASP A 320 9.07 -21.00 -12.12
N LEU A 321 9.01 -22.32 -11.91
CA LEU A 321 8.00 -22.96 -11.10
C LEU A 321 8.65 -23.67 -9.92
N VAL A 322 8.08 -23.48 -8.74
CA VAL A 322 8.54 -24.10 -7.50
C VAL A 322 7.35 -24.71 -6.78
N VAL A 323 7.53 -25.93 -6.30
CA VAL A 323 6.48 -26.70 -5.64
C VAL A 323 6.86 -27.06 -4.20
N CYS A 324 5.85 -27.21 -3.35
CA CYS A 324 5.95 -27.70 -1.97
C CYS A 324 4.99 -28.87 -1.78
N ASN A 325 5.48 -29.99 -1.23
CA ASN A 325 4.69 -31.21 -0.93
C ASN A 325 3.92 -31.78 -2.14
N ARG A 326 4.44 -31.60 -3.36
CA ARG A 326 3.86 -32.16 -4.58
C ARG A 326 4.93 -32.37 -5.64
N ALA A 327 4.61 -33.20 -6.63
CA ALA A 327 5.44 -33.37 -7.80
C ALA A 327 5.36 -32.14 -8.72
N CYS A 328 6.43 -31.91 -9.48
CA CYS A 328 6.40 -30.97 -10.60
C CYS A 328 5.33 -31.39 -11.61
N PRO A 329 4.54 -30.44 -12.15
CA PRO A 329 3.59 -30.70 -13.22
C PRO A 329 4.26 -31.10 -14.53
#